data_AF-A0A445EBS9-F1
#
_entry.id   AF-A0A445EBS9-F1
#
_cell.length_a   1.000
_cell.length_b   1.000
_cell.length_c   1.000
_cell.angle_alpha   90.00
_cell.angle_beta   90.00
_cell.angle_gamma   90.00
#
_symmetry.space_group_name_H-M   'P 1'
#
loop_
_entity.id
_entity.type
_entity.pdbx_description
1 polymer ?
#
loop_
_entity_poly.entity_id
_entity_poly.type
_entity_poly.pdbx_seq_one_letter_code
_entity_poly.pdbx_strand_id
1 'polypeptide(L)'
;MASRSWVTSKLVKRLVTQPQLSPKEALEHMKEDYNVHIHYKIISRALKAAREEVIGNEKEQFGKVRDYLSKLHRSNPASTDIVDVIPQPESPPVFDKLYISLDACKRGFKVGCRPLIGLDGCHLKGYFGSHFLSVVAQEANNHFFVIAYTVVDSECAEIWRWFLTLFQEDLGSCTEFG
;
A
#
# COMPACT_ATOMS: atom_id res chain seq x y z
N MET A 1 -8.51 -38.09 7.92
CA MET A 1 -7.55 -37.07 8.42
C MET A 1 -7.68 -35.84 7.54
N ALA A 2 -7.93 -34.66 8.09
CA ALA A 2 -8.11 -33.46 7.26
C ALA A 2 -6.79 -33.07 6.58
N SER A 3 -6.80 -32.95 5.26
CA SER A 3 -5.62 -32.57 4.49
C SER A 3 -5.44 -31.04 4.50
N ARG A 4 -4.20 -30.57 4.37
CA ARG A 4 -3.89 -29.12 4.31
C ARG A 4 -4.66 -28.42 3.19
N SER A 5 -4.78 -29.05 2.02
CA SER A 5 -5.48 -28.48 0.87
C SER A 5 -6.98 -28.30 1.13
N TRP A 6 -7.61 -29.26 1.79
CA TRP A 6 -9.02 -29.16 2.18
C TRP A 6 -9.24 -28.02 3.18
N VAL A 7 -8.36 -27.91 4.20
CA VAL A 7 -8.40 -26.83 5.19
C VAL A 7 -8.23 -25.46 4.53
N THR A 8 -7.25 -25.31 3.63
CA THR A 8 -7.03 -24.08 2.86
C THR A 8 -8.29 -23.68 2.08
N SER A 9 -8.92 -24.61 1.36
CA SER A 9 -10.14 -24.32 0.59
C SER A 9 -11.29 -23.78 1.45
N LYS A 10 -11.45 -24.27 2.69
CA LYS A 10 -12.47 -23.73 3.62
C LYS A 10 -12.10 -22.34 4.12
N LEU A 11 -10.83 -22.12 4.46
CA LEU A 11 -10.34 -20.81 4.91
C LEU A 11 -10.41 -19.74 3.81
N VAL A 12 -10.18 -20.10 2.54
CA VAL A 12 -10.34 -19.18 1.39
C VAL A 12 -11.75 -18.58 1.40
N LYS A 13 -12.78 -19.43 1.51
CA LYS A 13 -14.17 -18.97 1.57
C LYS A 13 -14.44 -18.07 2.77
N ARG A 14 -13.88 -18.40 3.93
CA ARG A 14 -14.04 -17.62 5.16
C ARG A 14 -13.35 -16.26 5.10
N LEU A 15 -12.17 -16.19 4.47
CA LEU A 15 -11.39 -14.96 4.34
C LEU A 15 -12.08 -13.91 3.47
N VAL A 16 -12.94 -14.30 2.53
CA VAL A 16 -13.77 -13.34 1.76
C VAL A 16 -14.67 -12.53 2.70
N THR A 17 -15.25 -13.17 3.70
CA THR A 17 -16.13 -12.52 4.69
C THR A 17 -15.37 -11.92 5.87
N GLN A 18 -14.21 -12.47 6.22
CA GLN A 18 -13.42 -12.08 7.39
C GLN A 18 -11.92 -12.03 7.04
N PRO A 19 -11.45 -10.96 6.37
CA PRO A 19 -10.08 -10.89 5.85
C PRO A 19 -9.00 -10.93 6.93
N GLN A 20 -9.31 -10.41 8.12
CA GLN A 20 -8.38 -10.31 9.25
C GLN A 20 -8.38 -11.53 10.18
N LEU A 21 -8.95 -12.66 9.73
CA LEU A 21 -9.04 -13.89 10.52
C LEU A 21 -7.66 -14.33 11.03
N SER A 22 -7.50 -14.45 12.34
CA SER A 22 -6.26 -14.90 12.98
C SER A 22 -6.14 -16.43 12.95
N PRO A 23 -4.93 -17.00 13.12
CA PRO A 23 -4.76 -18.45 13.19
C PRO A 23 -5.53 -19.12 14.34
N LYS A 24 -5.78 -18.42 15.44
CA LYS A 24 -6.56 -18.93 16.57
C LYS A 24 -8.04 -19.01 16.23
N GLU A 25 -8.59 -17.95 15.64
CA GLU A 25 -9.99 -17.92 15.18
C GLU A 25 -10.21 -18.92 14.05
N ALA A 26 -9.24 -19.06 13.13
CA ALA A 26 -9.28 -20.07 12.08
C ALA A 26 -9.28 -21.51 12.64
N LEU A 27 -8.55 -21.74 13.73
CA LEU A 27 -8.55 -23.03 14.43
C LEU A 27 -9.91 -23.28 15.08
N GLU A 28 -10.51 -22.28 15.73
CA GLU A 28 -11.81 -22.43 16.38
C GLU A 28 -12.93 -22.65 15.37
N HIS A 29 -12.93 -21.89 14.27
CA HIS A 29 -13.82 -22.09 13.13
C HIS A 29 -13.77 -23.53 12.59
N MET A 30 -12.59 -24.14 12.53
CA MET A 30 -12.45 -25.53 12.08
C MET A 30 -13.02 -26.55 13.04
N LYS A 31 -13.04 -26.25 14.35
CA LYS A 31 -13.68 -27.08 15.36
C LYS A 31 -15.19 -26.89 15.35
N GLU A 32 -15.67 -25.65 15.35
CA GLU A 32 -17.10 -25.33 15.47
C GLU A 32 -17.89 -25.76 14.23
N ASP A 33 -17.42 -25.40 13.04
CA ASP A 33 -18.21 -25.58 11.82
C ASP A 33 -17.98 -26.94 11.15
N TYR A 34 -16.86 -27.59 11.45
CA TYR A 34 -16.45 -28.83 10.79
C TYR A 34 -16.07 -29.97 11.75
N ASN A 35 -16.05 -29.74 13.06
CA ASN A 35 -15.64 -30.71 14.09
C ASN A 35 -14.25 -31.33 13.83
N VAL A 36 -13.32 -30.56 13.26
CA VAL A 36 -11.97 -31.02 12.93
C VAL A 36 -10.94 -30.45 13.89
N HIS A 37 -10.24 -31.35 14.57
CA HIS A 37 -9.11 -30.99 15.44
C HIS A 37 -7.81 -31.01 14.63
N ILE A 38 -7.20 -29.83 14.46
CA ILE A 38 -6.01 -29.65 13.62
C ILE A 38 -4.90 -29.04 14.46
N HIS A 39 -3.66 -29.48 14.24
CA HIS A 39 -2.51 -28.86 14.89
C HIS A 39 -2.33 -27.41 14.40
N TYR A 40 -2.03 -26.48 15.32
CA TYR A 40 -1.89 -25.05 15.04
C TYR A 40 -0.97 -24.73 13.84
N LYS A 41 0.16 -25.43 13.71
CA LYS A 41 1.09 -25.26 12.57
C LYS A 41 0.45 -25.55 11.21
N ILE A 42 -0.48 -26.52 11.12
CA ILE A 42 -1.18 -26.82 9.87
C ILE A 42 -2.16 -25.69 9.54
N ILE A 43 -2.93 -25.21 10.53
CA ILE A 43 -3.83 -24.06 10.38
C ILE A 43 -3.06 -22.82 9.92
N SER A 44 -1.94 -22.48 10.58
CA SER A 44 -1.15 -21.30 10.23
C SER A 44 -0.64 -21.37 8.78
N ARG A 45 -0.14 -22.54 8.34
CA ARG A 45 0.28 -22.75 6.95
C ARG A 45 -0.88 -22.74 5.95
N ALA A 46 -2.01 -23.33 6.32
CA ALA A 46 -3.20 -23.36 5.48
C ALA A 46 -3.82 -21.96 5.31
N LEU A 47 -3.83 -21.18 6.39
CA LEU A 47 -4.30 -19.80 6.42
C LEU A 47 -3.38 -18.88 5.62
N LYS A 48 -2.05 -19.07 5.71
CA LYS A 48 -1.09 -18.35 4.84
C LYS A 48 -1.37 -18.62 3.36
N ALA A 49 -1.49 -19.89 2.96
CA ALA A 49 -1.80 -20.26 1.58
C ALA A 49 -3.17 -19.71 1.13
N ALA A 50 -4.18 -19.74 2.00
CA ALA A 50 -5.50 -19.19 1.70
C ALA A 50 -5.44 -17.67 1.50
N ARG A 51 -4.64 -16.94 2.28
CA ARG A 51 -4.42 -15.49 2.10
C ARG A 51 -3.69 -15.19 0.79
N GLU A 52 -2.67 -15.97 0.44
CA GLU A 52 -1.97 -15.85 -0.85
C GLU A 52 -2.92 -16.06 -2.04
N GLU A 53 -3.91 -16.94 -1.91
CA GLU A 53 -4.93 -17.18 -2.95
C GLU A 53 -5.95 -16.04 -3.05
N VAL A 54 -6.43 -15.51 -1.91
CA VAL A 54 -7.48 -14.48 -1.88
C VAL A 54 -6.93 -13.07 -2.16
N ILE A 55 -5.81 -12.71 -1.53
CA ILE A 55 -5.21 -11.36 -1.60
C ILE A 55 -4.21 -11.30 -2.76
N GLY A 56 -3.62 -12.43 -3.12
CA GLY A 56 -2.54 -12.53 -4.10
C GLY A 56 -1.16 -12.56 -3.45
N ASN A 57 -0.15 -12.81 -4.29
CA ASN A 57 1.24 -12.80 -3.87
C ASN A 57 1.79 -11.37 -3.90
N GLU A 58 2.20 -10.85 -2.75
CA GLU A 58 2.74 -9.49 -2.63
C GLU A 58 3.92 -9.24 -3.59
N LYS A 59 4.81 -10.23 -3.77
CA LYS A 59 5.95 -10.12 -4.70
C LYS A 59 5.49 -9.92 -6.15
N GLU A 60 4.44 -10.62 -6.56
CA GLU A 60 3.87 -10.47 -7.90
C GLU A 60 3.16 -9.12 -8.06
N GLN A 61 2.51 -8.60 -7.01
CA GLN A 61 1.88 -7.28 -7.03
C GLN A 61 2.91 -6.16 -7.17
N PHE A 62 4.04 -6.24 -6.46
CA PHE A 62 5.15 -5.30 -6.64
C PHE A 62 5.72 -5.35 -8.07
N GLY A 63 5.74 -6.52 -8.71
CA GLY A 63 6.10 -6.66 -10.11
C GLY A 63 5.21 -5.89 -11.09
N LYS A 64 3.98 -5.55 -10.69
CA LYS A 64 2.99 -4.82 -11.52
C LYS A 64 2.99 -3.31 -11.30
N VAL A 65 3.79 -2.78 -10.37
CA VAL A 65 3.82 -1.34 -10.06
C VAL A 65 4.03 -0.52 -11.32
N ARG A 66 4.99 -0.90 -12.18
CA ARG A 66 5.24 -0.20 -13.45
C ARG A 66 4.06 -0.24 -14.41
N ASP A 67 3.32 -1.35 -14.48
CA ASP A 67 2.12 -1.45 -15.32
C ASP A 67 1.01 -0.53 -14.82
N TYR A 68 0.85 -0.41 -13.50
CA TYR A 68 -0.10 0.52 -12.90
C TYR A 68 0.29 1.97 -13.15
N LEU A 69 1.56 2.31 -12.97
CA LEU A 69 2.08 3.65 -13.24
C LEU A 69 1.93 4.04 -14.71
N SER A 70 2.25 3.13 -15.63
CA SER A 70 2.03 3.36 -17.07
C SER A 70 0.57 3.67 -17.40
N LYS A 71 -0.38 2.95 -16.77
CA LYS A 71 -1.82 3.23 -16.92
C LYS A 71 -2.23 4.56 -16.27
N LEU A 72 -1.66 4.87 -15.10
CA LEU A 72 -1.91 6.13 -14.40
C LEU A 72 -1.49 7.31 -15.26
N HIS A 73 -0.26 7.28 -15.76
CA HIS A 73 0.31 8.30 -16.64
C HIS A 73 -0.51 8.45 -17.93
N ARG A 74 -0.90 7.33 -18.57
CA ARG A 74 -1.74 7.36 -19.78
C ARG A 74 -3.10 8.02 -19.54
N SER A 75 -3.69 7.79 -18.38
CA SER A 75 -5.05 8.26 -18.06
C SER A 75 -5.06 9.67 -17.46
N ASN A 76 -3.97 10.08 -16.81
CA ASN A 76 -3.81 11.38 -16.17
C ASN A 76 -2.42 11.98 -16.48
N PRO A 77 -2.17 12.46 -17.72
CA PRO A 77 -0.82 12.84 -18.17
C PRO A 77 -0.14 13.97 -17.39
N ALA A 78 -0.90 14.81 -16.68
CA ALA A 78 -0.37 15.89 -15.84
C ALA A 78 -0.06 15.45 -14.39
N SER A 79 -0.35 14.18 -14.06
CA SER A 79 0.06 13.60 -12.78
C SER A 79 1.54 13.25 -12.82
N THR A 80 2.15 13.28 -11.65
CA THR A 80 3.56 12.93 -11.48
C THR A 80 3.62 11.59 -10.76
N ASP A 81 4.27 10.62 -11.39
CA ASP A 81 4.61 9.34 -10.80
C ASP A 81 6.10 9.05 -11.04
N ILE A 82 6.82 8.75 -9.95
CA ILE A 82 8.24 8.45 -9.98
C ILE A 82 8.46 7.15 -9.23
N VAL A 83 9.10 6.19 -9.87
CA VAL A 83 9.50 4.93 -9.25
C VAL A 83 10.99 4.72 -9.40
N ASP A 84 11.67 4.63 -8.27
CA ASP A 84 13.08 4.24 -8.22
C ASP A 84 13.19 2.76 -7.86
N VAL A 85 14.27 2.17 -8.36
CA VAL A 85 14.60 0.77 -8.10
C VAL A 85 16.09 0.65 -7.79
N ILE A 86 16.42 -0.30 -6.92
CA ILE A 86 17.80 -0.71 -6.65
C ILE A 86 18.19 -1.72 -7.74
N PRO A 87 19.19 -1.41 -8.60
CA PRO A 87 19.70 -2.35 -9.59
C PRO A 87 20.27 -3.58 -8.90
N GLN A 88 20.00 -4.76 -9.47
CA GLN A 88 20.56 -6.01 -8.99
C GLN A 88 21.43 -6.66 -10.09
N PRO A 89 22.65 -7.15 -9.79
CA PRO A 89 23.54 -7.70 -10.82
C PRO A 89 23.01 -8.94 -11.54
N GLU A 90 22.36 -9.85 -10.82
CA GLU A 90 21.92 -11.17 -11.33
C GLU A 90 20.42 -11.42 -11.15
N SER A 91 19.65 -10.38 -10.79
CA SER A 91 18.21 -10.52 -10.58
C SER A 91 17.46 -9.27 -11.06
N PRO A 92 16.13 -9.34 -11.21
CA PRO A 92 15.35 -8.14 -11.50
C PRO A 92 15.60 -7.05 -10.45
N PRO A 93 15.58 -5.77 -10.84
CA PRO A 93 15.78 -4.68 -9.91
C PRO A 93 14.67 -4.68 -8.84
N VAL A 94 15.03 -4.30 -7.63
CA VAL A 94 14.13 -4.31 -6.48
C VAL A 94 13.53 -2.93 -6.30
N PHE A 95 12.26 -2.89 -5.89
CA PHE A 95 11.59 -1.64 -5.52
C PHE A 95 12.39 -0.88 -4.45
N ASP A 96 12.57 0.43 -4.64
CA ASP A 96 13.22 1.32 -3.67
C ASP A 96 12.19 2.28 -3.06
N LYS A 97 11.67 3.17 -3.91
CA LYS A 97 10.72 4.21 -3.51
C LYS A 97 9.79 4.60 -4.64
N LEU A 98 8.61 5.08 -4.28
CA LEU A 98 7.55 5.49 -5.19
C LEU A 98 6.95 6.81 -4.73
N TYR A 99 6.95 7.82 -5.58
CA TYR A 99 6.21 9.06 -5.38
C TYR A 99 5.01 9.13 -6.32
N ILE A 100 3.86 9.54 -5.80
CA ILE A 100 2.64 9.80 -6.59
C ILE A 100 2.03 11.14 -6.18
N SER A 101 1.73 11.94 -7.19
CA SER A 101 1.04 13.23 -7.07
C SER A 101 0.08 13.41 -8.23
N LEU A 102 -1.21 13.26 -7.92
CA LEU A 102 -2.25 13.31 -8.93
C LEU A 102 -2.57 14.75 -9.30
N ASP A 103 -2.69 15.02 -10.59
CA ASP A 103 -3.02 16.34 -11.12
C ASP A 103 -4.33 16.92 -10.54
N ALA A 104 -5.35 16.08 -10.38
CA ALA A 104 -6.59 16.46 -9.74
C ALA A 104 -6.38 16.88 -8.27
N CYS A 105 -5.50 16.20 -7.53
CA CYS A 105 -5.17 16.54 -6.15
C CYS A 105 -4.37 17.84 -6.06
N LYS A 106 -3.38 18.03 -6.94
CA LYS A 106 -2.62 19.29 -7.05
C LYS A 106 -3.54 20.49 -7.26
N ARG A 107 -4.47 20.39 -8.23
CA ARG A 107 -5.45 21.44 -8.50
C ARG A 107 -6.45 21.64 -7.35
N GLY A 108 -6.96 20.54 -6.79
CA GLY A 108 -7.91 20.58 -5.68
C GLY A 108 -7.33 21.30 -4.46
N PHE A 109 -6.05 21.08 -4.17
CA PHE A 109 -5.32 21.82 -3.15
C PHE A 109 -5.26 23.32 -3.46
N LYS A 110 -4.77 23.69 -4.65
CA LYS A 110 -4.59 25.10 -5.05
C LYS A 110 -5.90 25.91 -5.05
N VAL A 111 -7.03 25.29 -5.37
CA VAL A 111 -8.31 26.00 -5.55
C VAL A 111 -9.18 25.96 -4.30
N GLY A 112 -9.16 24.86 -3.55
CA GLY A 112 -10.19 24.59 -2.52
C GLY A 112 -9.68 24.30 -1.12
N CYS A 113 -8.38 24.06 -0.93
CA CYS A 113 -7.82 23.80 0.39
C CYS A 113 -7.29 25.07 1.05
N ARG A 114 -7.21 25.03 2.38
CA ARG A 114 -6.51 26.06 3.16
C ARG A 114 -5.02 26.02 2.81
N PRO A 115 -4.30 27.15 2.82
CA PRO A 115 -2.86 27.21 2.53
C PRO A 115 -2.03 26.71 3.73
N LEU A 116 -2.33 25.50 4.19
CA LEU A 116 -1.70 24.81 5.29
C LEU A 116 -1.50 23.35 4.89
N ILE A 117 -0.25 22.89 4.96
CA ILE A 117 0.10 21.49 4.74
C ILE A 117 0.45 20.82 6.07
N GLY A 118 0.02 19.57 6.20
CA GLY A 118 0.44 18.64 7.24
C GLY A 118 1.23 17.49 6.62
N LEU A 119 2.18 16.96 7.38
CA LEU A 119 2.98 15.80 7.00
C LEU A 119 2.62 14.65 7.93
N ASP A 120 2.36 13.48 7.36
CA ASP A 120 2.05 12.27 8.12
C ASP A 120 2.79 11.06 7.55
N GLY A 121 3.14 10.13 8.43
CA GLY A 121 3.89 8.91 8.12
C GLY A 121 3.32 7.72 8.87
N CYS A 122 3.13 6.58 8.20
CA CYS A 122 2.72 5.34 8.84
C CYS A 122 3.43 4.10 8.27
N HIS A 123 3.55 3.07 9.11
CA HIS A 123 4.14 1.80 8.71
C HIS A 123 3.12 0.95 7.96
N LEU A 124 3.48 0.49 6.76
CA LEU A 124 2.71 -0.47 6.00
C LEU A 124 3.00 -1.88 6.51
N LYS A 125 1.92 -2.57 6.91
CA LYS A 125 1.99 -3.98 7.30
C LYS A 125 1.98 -4.83 6.03
N GLY A 126 3.12 -5.41 5.68
CA GLY A 126 3.29 -6.31 4.55
C GLY A 126 4.61 -7.06 4.64
N TYR A 127 4.84 -8.01 3.73
CA TYR A 127 6.03 -8.84 3.65
C TYR A 127 7.32 -8.03 3.52
N PHE A 128 7.25 -6.92 2.78
CA PHE A 128 8.42 -6.11 2.47
C PHE A 128 8.68 -4.97 3.46
N GLY A 129 7.80 -4.76 4.46
CA GLY A 129 7.96 -3.73 5.50
C GLY A 129 8.33 -2.36 4.96
N SER A 130 7.33 -1.54 4.61
CA SER A 130 7.56 -0.20 4.04
C SER A 130 6.91 0.89 4.88
N HIS A 131 7.25 2.14 4.59
CA HIS A 131 6.62 3.32 5.17
C HIS A 131 5.81 4.04 4.08
N PHE A 132 4.64 4.51 4.47
CA PHE A 132 3.79 5.37 3.66
C PHE A 132 3.86 6.77 4.24
N LEU A 133 4.37 7.72 3.46
CA LEU A 133 4.44 9.13 3.84
C LEU A 133 3.47 9.91 2.98
N SER A 134 2.84 10.94 3.54
CA SER A 134 1.87 11.76 2.84
C SER A 134 1.99 13.23 3.18
N VAL A 135 1.70 14.06 2.19
CA VAL A 135 1.41 15.48 2.38
C VAL A 135 -0.10 15.65 2.29
N VAL A 136 -0.69 16.16 3.37
CA VAL A 136 -2.11 16.44 3.47
C VAL A 136 -2.36 17.93 3.59
N ALA A 137 -3.53 18.39 3.17
CA ALA A 137 -4.06 19.70 3.51
C ALA A 137 -5.41 19.57 4.20
N GLN A 138 -5.90 20.68 4.71
CA GLN A 138 -7.26 20.76 5.22
C GLN A 138 -8.14 21.49 4.21
N GLU A 139 -9.25 20.85 3.82
CA GLU A 139 -10.23 21.49 2.95
C GLU A 139 -11.16 22.45 3.71
N ALA A 140 -12.02 23.19 3.00
CA ALA A 140 -12.96 24.15 3.58
C ALA A 140 -13.88 23.52 4.65
N ASN A 141 -14.24 22.24 4.50
CA ASN A 141 -15.07 21.49 5.44
C ASN A 141 -14.28 20.83 6.59
N ASN A 142 -13.02 21.21 6.79
CA ASN A 142 -12.13 20.70 7.83
C ASN A 142 -11.74 19.21 7.71
N HIS A 143 -12.06 18.54 6.60
CA HIS A 143 -11.52 17.20 6.33
C HIS A 143 -10.07 17.26 5.85
N PHE A 144 -9.36 16.15 6.05
CA PHE A 144 -8.03 15.97 5.49
C PHE A 144 -8.10 15.57 4.01
N PHE A 145 -7.25 16.20 3.21
CA PHE A 145 -7.14 16.00 1.78
C PHE A 145 -5.71 15.61 1.42
N VAL A 146 -5.49 14.43 0.85
CA VAL A 146 -4.16 13.97 0.45
C VAL A 146 -3.77 14.62 -0.88
N ILE A 147 -2.65 15.35 -0.89
CA ILE A 147 -2.14 16.05 -2.07
C ILE A 147 -1.18 15.15 -2.85
N ALA A 148 -0.19 14.58 -2.13
CA ALA A 148 0.82 13.69 -2.65
C ALA A 148 1.20 12.66 -1.58
N TYR A 149 1.72 11.51 -2.02
CA TYR A 149 2.18 10.47 -1.11
C TYR A 149 3.35 9.69 -1.70
N THR A 150 4.06 8.98 -0.82
CA THR A 150 5.18 8.13 -1.19
C THR A 150 5.18 6.82 -0.41
N VAL A 151 5.68 5.76 -1.06
CA VAL A 151 5.98 4.46 -0.42
C VAL A 151 7.49 4.26 -0.49
N VAL A 152 8.12 4.07 0.67
CA VAL A 152 9.58 4.06 0.87
C VAL A 152 9.98 2.93 1.81
N ASP A 153 11.25 2.55 1.81
CA ASP A 153 11.76 1.52 2.73
C ASP A 153 11.83 2.01 4.18
N SER A 154 12.10 3.29 4.39
CA SER A 154 12.41 3.89 5.68
C SER A 154 11.89 5.33 5.79
N GLU A 155 11.46 5.70 7.00
CA GLU A 155 11.14 7.09 7.32
C GLU A 155 12.38 7.79 7.89
N CYS A 156 13.17 8.41 7.01
CA CYS A 156 14.37 9.17 7.41
C CYS A 156 14.42 10.56 6.78
N ALA A 157 15.30 11.42 7.31
CA ALA A 157 15.41 12.81 6.87
C ALA A 157 15.78 12.96 5.38
N GLU A 158 16.55 12.03 4.82
CA GLU A 158 16.90 12.02 3.40
C GLU A 158 15.68 11.74 2.52
N ILE A 159 14.89 10.73 2.89
CA ILE A 159 13.66 10.39 2.19
C ILE A 159 12.62 11.51 2.27
N TRP A 160 12.47 12.14 3.44
CA TRP A 160 11.61 13.32 3.59
C TRP A 160 12.06 14.49 2.72
N ARG A 161 13.38 14.75 2.63
CA ARG A 161 13.90 15.79 1.73
C ARG A 161 13.60 15.47 0.28
N TRP A 162 13.90 14.25 -0.18
CA TRP A 162 13.58 13.80 -1.54
C TRP A 162 12.09 13.95 -1.86
N PHE A 163 11.22 13.49 -0.96
CA PHE A 163 9.77 13.60 -1.13
C PHE A 163 9.30 15.05 -1.21
N LEU A 164 9.75 15.91 -0.29
CA LEU A 164 9.34 17.31 -0.25
C LEU A 164 9.91 18.14 -1.40
N THR A 165 11.09 17.80 -1.93
CA THR A 165 11.64 18.42 -3.14
C THR A 165 10.72 18.14 -4.34
N LEU A 166 10.35 16.89 -4.57
CA LEU A 166 9.42 16.52 -5.66
C LEU A 166 8.05 17.19 -5.49
N PHE A 167 7.53 17.21 -4.25
CA PHE A 167 6.27 17.86 -3.94
C PHE A 167 6.30 19.37 -4.24
N GLN A 168 7.39 20.04 -3.89
CA GLN A 168 7.57 21.47 -4.17
C GLN A 168 7.66 21.75 -5.67
N GLU A 169 8.38 20.91 -6.44
CA GLU A 169 8.43 21.02 -7.90
C GLU A 169 7.05 20.90 -8.54
N ASP A 170 6.21 19.99 -8.02
CA ASP A 170 4.86 19.75 -8.49
C ASP A 170 3.89 20.91 -8.21
N LEU A 171 4.02 21.54 -7.04
CA LEU A 171 3.18 22.68 -6.68
C LEU A 171 3.65 23.99 -7.30
N GLY A 172 4.94 24.13 -7.58
CA GLY A 172 5.57 25.40 -7.99
C GLY A 172 5.92 26.29 -6.80
N SER A 173 6.58 27.42 -7.06
CA SER A 173 6.98 28.36 -6.01
C SER A 173 5.78 29.14 -5.45
N CYS A 174 5.80 29.40 -4.14
CA CYS A 174 4.76 30.17 -3.42
C CYS A 174 4.63 31.64 -3.86
N THR A 175 5.39 32.12 -4.84
CA THR A 175 5.42 33.51 -5.28
C THR A 175 4.20 33.95 -6.09
N GLU A 176 3.27 33.03 -6.42
CA GLU A 176 2.10 33.33 -7.27
C GLU A 176 0.78 33.46 -6.51
N PHE A 177 0.76 33.26 -5.19
CA PHE A 177 -0.45 33.34 -4.37
C PHE A 177 -0.18 34.18 -3.12
N GLY A 178 -0.08 35.49 -3.33
CA GLY A 178 -0.09 36.52 -2.28
C GLY A 178 -1.50 36.96 -1.95
#